data_AF-A0A9D6L682-F1
#
_entry.id   AF-A0A9D6L682-F1
#
_cell.length_a   1.000
_cell.length_b   1.000
_cell.length_c   1.000
_cell.angle_alpha   90.00
_cell.angle_beta   90.00
_cell.angle_gamma   90.00
#
_symmetry.space_group_name_H-M   'P 1'
#
loop_
_entity.id
_entity.type
_entity.pdbx_description
1 polymer ?
#
loop_
_entity_poly.entity_id
_entity_poly.type
_entity_poly.pdbx_seq_one_letter_code
_entity_poly.pdbx_strand_id
1 'polypeptide(L)'
;MNFKEWTMRTLRLCTLAALVLSLATAGAANAGIENAGTTAANFLALGANARTLAMGGATLGFGSDLGASSWNAAALGWVESPALVLSHAGLANSTLQEWAGFGGRMGASDMRWAVTGLYQGDGSFEGRDATGASTGTFSASDMAIGGMLARQFGENVTVGFGAKFVDEKLATATGWGVTFDGGLMMKQGPFGLGIAAQNLGGQMHYANAVYRFPSNVGAGVSWTDPNTGLRLAVDANFPSAYYRDVRAGVEWMWHDMLALRAGYRAEMGSANDALSGPTFGVGGGRNGMWMDYGYLLSGNGEGQHRLGLRMNLGHVGDSFGQHDTPTLVDRPKNDPNMIGPPVPKPSKKH
;
A
#
# COMPACT_ATOMS: atom_id res chain seq x y z
N MET A 1 31.23 -15.18 8.24
CA MET A 1 30.10 -16.02 7.80
C MET A 1 30.38 -16.43 6.36
N ASN A 2 30.41 -17.72 6.04
CA ASN A 2 30.90 -18.20 4.74
C ASN A 2 29.82 -18.05 3.64
N PHE A 3 30.20 -17.80 2.38
CA PHE A 3 29.27 -17.56 1.25
C PHE A 3 28.24 -18.68 1.07
N LYS A 4 28.65 -19.91 1.38
CA LYS A 4 27.81 -21.12 1.38
C LYS A 4 26.79 -21.17 2.52
N GLU A 5 27.13 -20.63 3.69
CA GLU A 5 26.20 -20.53 4.83
C GLU A 5 25.21 -19.38 4.64
N TRP A 6 25.65 -18.29 4.00
CA TRP A 6 24.80 -17.17 3.61
C TRP A 6 23.75 -17.60 2.58
N THR A 7 24.16 -18.25 1.49
CA THR A 7 23.24 -18.78 0.47
C THR A 7 22.26 -19.79 1.05
N MET A 8 22.71 -20.72 1.90
CA MET A 8 21.82 -21.72 2.51
C MET A 8 20.85 -21.13 3.55
N ARG A 9 21.23 -20.09 4.31
CA ARG A 9 20.31 -19.40 5.24
C ARG A 9 19.26 -18.59 4.48
N THR A 10 19.66 -17.88 3.44
CA THR A 10 18.75 -17.12 2.58
C THR A 10 17.79 -18.05 1.85
N LEU A 11 18.28 -19.16 1.29
CA LEU A 11 17.44 -20.16 0.63
C LEU A 11 16.43 -20.76 1.61
N ARG A 12 16.83 -21.06 2.86
CA ARG A 12 15.94 -21.58 3.91
C ARG A 12 14.87 -20.57 4.34
N LEU A 13 15.19 -19.28 4.47
CA LEU A 13 14.22 -18.24 4.82
C LEU A 13 13.26 -17.96 3.66
N CYS A 14 13.76 -17.91 2.41
CA CYS A 14 12.94 -17.79 1.22
C CYS A 14 12.05 -19.02 1.02
N THR A 15 12.53 -20.23 1.28
CA THR A 15 11.70 -21.44 1.23
C THR A 15 10.70 -21.48 2.37
N LEU A 16 11.04 -21.04 3.58
CA LEU A 16 10.08 -20.95 4.67
C LEU A 16 8.97 -19.93 4.36
N ALA A 17 9.33 -18.78 3.79
CA ALA A 17 8.38 -17.76 3.37
C ALA A 17 7.54 -18.22 2.17
N ALA A 18 8.14 -18.93 1.20
CA ALA A 18 7.41 -19.58 0.11
C ALA A 18 6.50 -20.70 0.61
N LEU A 19 6.89 -21.42 1.67
CA LEU A 19 6.06 -22.44 2.32
C LEU A 19 4.88 -21.78 3.05
N VAL A 20 5.10 -20.70 3.80
CA VAL A 20 4.05 -19.90 4.45
C VAL A 20 3.11 -19.29 3.41
N LEU A 21 3.65 -18.80 2.29
CA LEU A 21 2.87 -18.33 1.14
C LEU A 21 2.05 -19.46 0.50
N SER A 22 2.62 -20.65 0.35
CA SER A 22 1.92 -21.83 -0.18
C SER A 22 0.85 -22.36 0.78
N LEU A 23 1.04 -22.23 2.10
CA LEU A 23 0.01 -22.54 3.10
C LEU A 23 -1.11 -21.48 3.10
N ALA A 24 -0.78 -20.21 2.86
CA ALA A 24 -1.77 -19.14 2.71
C ALA A 24 -2.60 -19.30 1.42
N THR A 25 -2.00 -19.81 0.33
CA THR A 25 -2.72 -20.07 -0.93
C THR A 25 -3.51 -21.39 -0.91
N ALA A 26 -3.03 -22.43 -0.20
CA ALA A 26 -3.71 -23.72 -0.10
C ALA A 26 -5.03 -23.67 0.72
N GLY A 27 -5.14 -22.77 1.69
CA GLY A 27 -6.37 -22.56 2.47
C GLY A 27 -7.41 -21.66 1.79
N ALA A 28 -7.02 -20.95 0.73
CA ALA A 28 -7.84 -19.95 0.06
C ALA A 28 -8.09 -20.36 -1.40
N ALA A 29 -8.57 -21.57 -1.66
CA ALA A 29 -9.07 -22.00 -2.98
C ALA A 29 -10.58 -22.23 -2.89
N ASN A 30 -11.34 -21.13 -2.88
CA ASN A 30 -12.81 -21.05 -2.93
C ASN A 30 -13.17 -19.57 -3.13
N ALA A 31 -13.05 -19.07 -4.37
CA ALA A 31 -13.62 -17.78 -4.72
C ALA A 31 -15.08 -18.05 -5.13
N GLY A 32 -16.01 -17.78 -4.23
CA GLY A 32 -17.43 -17.83 -4.52
C GLY A 32 -17.91 -16.44 -4.92
N ILE A 33 -18.64 -16.38 -6.05
CA ILE A 33 -19.44 -15.21 -6.49
C ILE A 33 -20.43 -14.77 -5.39
N GLU A 34 -20.71 -15.65 -4.44
CA GLU A 34 -21.70 -15.54 -3.36
C GLU A 34 -21.51 -14.36 -2.40
N ASN A 35 -20.31 -13.77 -2.31
CA ASN A 35 -20.04 -12.65 -1.38
C ASN A 35 -19.92 -11.28 -2.08
N ALA A 36 -20.03 -11.21 -3.41
CA ALA A 36 -20.00 -9.93 -4.11
C ALA A 36 -21.20 -9.07 -3.70
N GLY A 37 -20.96 -7.81 -3.36
CA GLY A 37 -22.01 -6.88 -2.91
C GLY A 37 -22.52 -7.08 -1.47
N THR A 38 -21.82 -7.87 -0.64
CA THR A 38 -22.19 -8.08 0.78
C THR A 38 -21.49 -7.13 1.77
N THR A 39 -20.66 -6.21 1.26
CA THR A 39 -19.87 -5.25 2.04
C THR A 39 -20.27 -3.79 1.75
N ALA A 40 -20.00 -2.91 2.71
CA ALA A 40 -20.13 -1.46 2.60
C ALA A 40 -18.76 -0.77 2.56
N ALA A 41 -18.68 0.53 2.28
CA ALA A 41 -17.42 1.28 2.17
C ALA A 41 -16.47 0.72 1.08
N ASN A 42 -17.02 0.41 -0.09
CA ASN A 42 -16.29 -0.19 -1.22
C ASN A 42 -15.18 0.73 -1.80
N PHE A 43 -15.26 2.03 -1.58
CA PHE A 43 -14.22 3.00 -1.95
C PHE A 43 -12.84 2.66 -1.35
N LEU A 44 -12.80 1.97 -0.19
CA LEU A 44 -11.56 1.51 0.45
C LEU A 44 -10.76 0.49 -0.39
N ALA A 45 -11.42 -0.23 -1.30
CA ALA A 45 -10.81 -1.30 -2.10
C ALA A 45 -10.20 -0.81 -3.42
N LEU A 46 -10.58 0.37 -3.91
CA LEU A 46 -10.14 0.92 -5.20
C LEU A 46 -8.65 1.32 -5.18
N GLY A 47 -8.10 1.55 -3.99
CA GLY A 47 -6.76 2.10 -3.83
C GLY A 47 -6.67 3.55 -4.26
N ALA A 48 -5.67 4.26 -3.75
CA ALA A 48 -5.69 5.72 -3.82
C ALA A 48 -4.48 6.36 -4.52
N ASN A 49 -3.29 5.77 -4.39
CA ASN A 49 -2.03 6.40 -4.79
C ASN A 49 -1.69 6.17 -6.28
N ALA A 50 -1.43 7.26 -7.02
CA ALA A 50 -1.09 7.23 -8.45
C ALA A 50 0.14 6.36 -8.80
N ARG A 51 1.24 6.45 -8.04
CA ARG A 51 2.46 5.65 -8.27
C ARG A 51 2.19 4.16 -8.06
N THR A 52 1.55 3.80 -6.95
CA THR A 52 1.24 2.40 -6.63
C THR A 52 0.32 1.79 -7.67
N LEU A 53 -0.70 2.53 -8.08
CA LEU A 53 -1.68 2.03 -9.04
C LEU A 53 -1.15 1.98 -10.48
N ALA A 54 -0.20 2.85 -10.84
CA ALA A 54 0.55 2.73 -12.10
C ALA A 54 1.38 1.43 -12.20
N MET A 55 1.68 0.80 -11.05
CA MET A 55 2.36 -0.50 -10.92
C MET A 55 1.38 -1.67 -10.81
N GLY A 56 0.14 -1.50 -11.29
CA GLY A 56 -0.92 -2.50 -11.16
C GLY A 56 -1.41 -2.68 -9.72
N GLY A 57 -0.96 -1.84 -8.77
CA GLY A 57 -1.21 -2.01 -7.35
C GLY A 57 -0.31 -3.04 -6.66
N ALA A 58 0.76 -3.51 -7.32
CA ALA A 58 1.71 -4.47 -6.76
C ALA A 58 2.75 -3.77 -5.85
N THR A 59 2.49 -3.70 -4.54
CA THR A 59 3.35 -3.01 -3.57
C THR A 59 3.50 -3.69 -2.21
N LEU A 60 2.90 -4.86 -1.99
CA LEU A 60 2.91 -5.49 -0.67
C LEU A 60 4.32 -5.85 -0.21
N GLY A 61 5.17 -6.31 -1.12
CA GLY A 61 6.62 -6.54 -0.90
C GLY A 61 7.50 -5.30 -1.04
N PHE A 62 6.92 -4.13 -1.35
CA PHE A 62 7.61 -2.93 -1.77
C PHE A 62 7.63 -1.83 -0.69
N GLY A 63 8.76 -1.65 0.00
CA GLY A 63 8.86 -0.73 1.15
C GLY A 63 9.67 0.52 0.84
N SER A 64 9.18 1.44 -0.01
CA SER A 64 10.03 2.58 -0.41
C SER A 64 9.40 3.96 -0.21
N ASP A 65 8.11 4.06 0.10
CA ASP A 65 7.45 5.35 0.32
C ASP A 65 6.20 5.25 1.19
N LEU A 66 5.70 6.42 1.58
CA LEU A 66 4.47 6.57 2.36
C LEU A 66 3.22 6.12 1.59
N GLY A 67 3.23 6.17 0.25
CA GLY A 67 2.13 5.70 -0.58
C GLY A 67 1.87 4.20 -0.41
N ALA A 68 2.93 3.40 -0.40
CA ALA A 68 2.87 1.96 -0.19
C ALA A 68 2.32 1.58 1.20
N SER A 69 2.42 2.46 2.21
CA SER A 69 1.89 2.14 3.54
C SER A 69 0.36 2.02 3.57
N SER A 70 -0.33 2.65 2.62
CA SER A 70 -1.79 2.47 2.46
C SER A 70 -2.18 1.05 2.03
N TRP A 71 -1.24 0.30 1.43
CA TRP A 71 -1.46 -1.09 1.01
C TRP A 71 -0.87 -2.08 2.01
N ASN A 72 0.29 -1.78 2.60
CA ASN A 72 0.90 -2.58 3.64
C ASN A 72 1.42 -1.67 4.75
N ALA A 73 0.80 -1.70 5.93
CA ALA A 73 1.22 -0.87 7.05
C ALA A 73 2.72 -1.07 7.42
N ALA A 74 3.32 -2.24 7.15
CA ALA A 74 4.75 -2.46 7.37
C ALA A 74 5.67 -1.78 6.34
N ALA A 75 5.15 -1.30 5.20
CA ALA A 75 5.95 -0.50 4.27
C ALA A 75 6.39 0.84 4.91
N LEU A 76 5.61 1.35 5.88
CA LEU A 76 5.94 2.56 6.65
C LEU A 76 7.27 2.44 7.42
N GLY A 77 7.73 1.22 7.72
CA GLY A 77 9.04 0.95 8.34
C GLY A 77 10.23 1.56 7.61
N TRP A 78 10.08 1.76 6.31
CA TRP A 78 11.13 2.18 5.39
C TRP A 78 11.00 3.65 4.98
N VAL A 79 10.08 4.39 5.60
CA VAL A 79 9.97 5.85 5.42
C VAL A 79 10.92 6.52 6.41
N GLU A 80 12.02 7.06 5.88
CA GLU A 80 13.11 7.61 6.71
C GLU A 80 12.88 9.06 7.10
N SER A 81 12.34 9.85 6.18
CA SER A 81 12.10 11.29 6.32
C SER A 81 10.61 11.60 6.37
N PRO A 82 10.17 12.69 7.03
CA PRO A 82 8.81 13.16 6.92
C PRO A 82 8.41 13.34 5.46
N ALA A 83 7.28 12.78 5.08
CA ALA A 83 6.77 12.80 3.73
C ALA A 83 5.30 13.20 3.72
N LEU A 84 4.93 14.00 2.73
CA LEU A 84 3.54 14.30 2.37
C LEU A 84 3.28 13.68 1.00
N VAL A 85 2.16 12.99 0.85
CA VAL A 85 1.70 12.48 -0.44
C VAL A 85 0.25 12.87 -0.63
N LEU A 86 -0.05 13.44 -1.79
CA LEU A 86 -1.39 13.77 -2.26
C LEU A 86 -1.66 12.97 -3.54
N SER A 87 -2.90 12.55 -3.73
CA SER A 87 -3.33 11.82 -4.92
C SER A 87 -4.77 12.20 -5.26
N HIS A 88 -4.99 12.57 -6.51
CA HIS A 88 -6.28 12.92 -7.09
C HIS A 88 -6.59 11.94 -8.22
N ALA A 89 -7.82 11.45 -8.27
CA ALA A 89 -8.30 10.59 -9.34
C ALA A 89 -9.69 11.02 -9.81
N GLY A 90 -9.84 11.20 -11.11
CA GLY A 90 -11.14 11.23 -11.78
C GLY A 90 -11.55 9.80 -12.11
N LEU A 91 -12.66 9.35 -11.53
CA LEU A 91 -13.26 8.04 -11.77
C LEU A 91 -14.43 8.17 -12.77
N ALA A 92 -15.01 7.03 -13.15
CA ALA A 92 -16.21 7.02 -13.99
C ALA A 92 -17.37 7.78 -13.32
N ASN A 93 -18.37 8.17 -14.12
CA ASN A 93 -19.61 8.82 -13.64
C ASN A 93 -19.43 10.15 -12.88
N SER A 94 -18.37 10.91 -13.20
CA SER A 94 -18.04 12.17 -12.50
C SER A 94 -17.69 11.99 -11.01
N THR A 95 -17.42 10.75 -10.58
CA THR A 95 -16.88 10.48 -9.26
C THR A 95 -15.44 10.97 -9.18
N LEU A 96 -15.08 11.60 -8.07
CA LEU A 96 -13.70 11.95 -7.75
C LEU A 96 -13.24 11.19 -6.51
N GLN A 97 -11.95 10.92 -6.44
CA GLN A 97 -11.31 10.34 -5.27
C GLN A 97 -10.05 11.13 -4.92
N GLU A 98 -9.97 11.55 -3.66
CA GLU A 98 -8.84 12.29 -3.10
C GLU A 98 -8.19 11.48 -2.00
N TRP A 99 -6.87 11.50 -1.96
CA TRP A 99 -6.12 10.87 -0.88
C TRP A 99 -4.95 11.71 -0.46
N ALA A 100 -4.74 11.77 0.85
CA ALA A 100 -3.61 12.44 1.45
C ALA A 100 -2.98 11.53 2.50
N GLY A 101 -1.66 11.54 2.58
CA GLY A 101 -0.90 10.86 3.62
C GLY A 101 0.22 11.77 4.11
N PHE A 102 0.36 11.88 5.42
CA PHE A 102 1.50 12.55 6.05
C PHE A 102 2.09 11.65 7.13
N GLY A 103 3.41 11.50 7.15
CA GLY A 103 4.06 10.61 8.11
C GLY A 103 5.56 10.58 7.98
N GLY A 104 6.22 9.87 8.89
CA GLY A 104 7.66 9.71 8.90
C GLY A 104 8.18 9.05 10.17
N ARG A 105 9.49 9.14 10.36
CA ARG A 105 10.18 8.58 11.53
C ARG A 105 9.89 9.37 12.81
N MET A 106 9.65 8.66 13.91
CA MET A 106 9.52 9.26 15.24
C MET A 106 10.90 9.54 15.85
N GLY A 107 11.45 10.73 15.59
CA GLY A 107 12.75 11.14 16.10
C GLY A 107 13.86 10.13 15.74
N ALA A 108 14.70 9.77 16.71
CA ALA A 108 15.77 8.78 16.50
C ALA A 108 15.33 7.32 16.65
N SER A 109 14.04 7.04 16.92
CA SER A 109 13.57 5.68 17.21
C SER A 109 13.43 4.79 15.96
N ASP A 110 13.22 3.49 16.16
CA ASP A 110 12.82 2.54 15.11
C ASP A 110 11.29 2.58 14.83
N MET A 111 10.54 3.52 15.43
CA MET A 111 9.12 3.73 15.16
C MET A 111 8.90 4.76 14.05
N ARG A 112 7.82 4.55 13.29
CA ARG A 112 7.32 5.42 12.24
C ARG A 112 5.81 5.56 12.41
N TRP A 113 5.29 6.69 11.95
CA TRP A 113 3.88 7.01 12.02
C TRP A 113 3.38 7.61 10.72
N ALA A 114 2.08 7.47 10.48
CA ALA A 114 1.40 8.18 9.42
C ALA A 114 -0.05 8.46 9.79
N VAL A 115 -0.58 9.54 9.23
CA VAL A 115 -2.01 9.85 9.18
C VAL A 115 -2.41 9.90 7.71
N THR A 116 -3.55 9.31 7.38
CA THR A 116 -4.08 9.28 6.02
C THR A 116 -5.53 9.70 5.97
N GLY A 117 -5.91 10.41 4.91
CA GLY A 117 -7.30 10.70 4.57
C GLY A 117 -7.60 10.15 3.17
N LEU A 118 -8.77 9.54 3.01
CA LEU A 118 -9.36 9.13 1.74
C LEU A 118 -10.75 9.74 1.67
N TYR A 119 -11.06 10.43 0.59
CA TYR A 119 -12.38 10.96 0.31
C TYR A 119 -12.81 10.51 -1.08
N GLN A 120 -14.07 10.09 -1.21
CA GLN A 120 -14.69 9.82 -2.49
C GLN A 120 -16.03 10.56 -2.56
N GLY A 121 -16.25 11.29 -3.65
CA GLY A 121 -17.47 12.04 -3.86
C GLY A 121 -18.04 11.73 -5.23
N ASP A 122 -19.31 11.34 -5.28
CA ASP A 122 -20.01 11.01 -6.54
C ASP A 122 -20.77 12.22 -7.12
N GLY A 123 -20.61 13.40 -6.53
CA GLY A 123 -21.31 14.61 -6.93
C GLY A 123 -22.78 14.60 -6.51
N SER A 124 -23.63 15.28 -7.30
CA SER A 124 -25.07 15.36 -7.08
C SER A 124 -25.85 14.66 -8.19
N PHE A 125 -26.86 13.89 -7.78
CA PHE A 125 -27.79 13.18 -8.63
C PHE A 125 -29.15 13.84 -8.58
N GLU A 126 -29.84 13.90 -9.72
CA GLU A 126 -31.26 14.27 -9.77
C GLU A 126 -32.11 13.03 -9.50
N GLY A 127 -32.84 13.03 -8.39
CA GLY A 127 -33.81 11.99 -8.08
C GLY A 127 -35.04 12.09 -8.98
N ARG A 128 -35.54 10.94 -9.44
CA ARG A 128 -36.80 10.84 -10.18
C ARG A 128 -37.63 9.68 -9.66
N ASP A 129 -38.94 9.85 -9.61
CA ASP A 129 -39.88 8.77 -9.27
C ASP A 129 -40.21 7.88 -10.47
N ALA A 130 -41.05 6.86 -10.26
CA ALA A 130 -41.47 5.93 -11.32
C ALA A 130 -42.26 6.58 -12.47
N THR A 131 -42.75 7.81 -12.27
CA THR A 131 -43.44 8.60 -13.30
C THR A 131 -42.49 9.57 -14.02
N GLY A 132 -41.22 9.61 -13.60
CA GLY A 132 -40.19 10.51 -14.13
C GLY A 132 -40.22 11.91 -13.50
N ALA A 133 -41.09 12.17 -12.51
CA ALA A 133 -41.15 13.44 -11.82
C ALA A 133 -39.94 13.60 -10.88
N SER A 134 -39.39 14.82 -10.82
CA SER A 134 -38.20 15.12 -10.02
C SER A 134 -38.52 15.02 -8.52
N THR A 135 -37.70 14.27 -7.78
CA THR A 135 -37.81 14.10 -6.32
C THR A 135 -36.77 14.93 -5.56
N GLY A 136 -36.08 15.85 -6.25
CA GLY A 136 -35.01 16.67 -5.70
C GLY A 136 -33.62 16.09 -5.95
N THR A 137 -32.58 16.75 -5.47
CA THR A 137 -31.19 16.31 -5.65
C THR A 137 -30.66 15.60 -4.41
N PHE A 138 -29.90 14.52 -4.60
CA PHE A 138 -29.17 13.84 -3.52
C PHE A 138 -27.70 13.68 -3.89
N SER A 139 -26.84 13.51 -2.89
CA SER A 139 -25.40 13.30 -3.08
C SER A 139 -24.94 12.05 -2.33
N ALA A 140 -23.85 11.45 -2.80
CA ALA A 140 -23.13 10.40 -2.10
C ALA A 140 -21.69 10.85 -1.83
N SER A 141 -21.23 10.61 -0.61
CA SER A 141 -19.87 10.94 -0.19
C SER A 141 -19.36 9.99 0.87
N ASP A 142 -18.12 9.56 0.71
CA ASP A 142 -17.44 8.63 1.58
C ASP A 142 -16.14 9.24 2.08
N MET A 143 -15.81 8.99 3.34
CA MET A 143 -14.57 9.45 3.94
C MET A 143 -13.98 8.38 4.84
N ALA A 144 -12.66 8.23 4.78
CA ALA A 144 -11.90 7.47 5.76
C ALA A 144 -10.72 8.28 6.26
N ILE A 145 -10.55 8.32 7.59
CA ILE A 145 -9.40 8.92 8.25
C ILE A 145 -8.69 7.83 9.03
N GLY A 146 -7.40 7.66 8.78
CA GLY A 146 -6.58 6.58 9.31
C GLY A 146 -5.33 7.07 10.02
N GLY A 147 -4.90 6.27 11.00
CA GLY A 147 -3.61 6.38 11.65
C GLY A 147 -2.86 5.06 11.54
N MET A 148 -1.55 5.13 11.32
CA MET A 148 -0.67 3.96 11.22
C MET A 148 0.58 4.13 12.08
N LEU A 149 1.04 3.01 12.62
CA LEU A 149 2.31 2.87 13.30
C LEU A 149 3.06 1.69 12.72
N ALA A 150 4.36 1.85 12.51
CA ALA A 150 5.23 0.75 12.12
C ALA A 150 6.53 0.77 12.92
N ARG A 151 7.05 -0.42 13.19
CA ARG A 151 8.33 -0.60 13.87
C ARG A 151 9.25 -1.47 13.04
N GLN A 152 10.44 -0.95 12.80
CA GLN A 152 11.53 -1.70 12.17
C GLN A 152 12.25 -2.53 13.25
N PHE A 153 12.48 -3.81 12.96
CA PHE A 153 13.21 -4.75 13.81
C PHE A 153 14.49 -5.16 13.09
N GLY A 154 15.62 -4.71 13.63
CA GLY A 154 16.91 -4.84 12.95
C GLY A 154 16.90 -4.07 11.63
N GLU A 155 17.66 -4.56 10.65
CA GLU A 155 17.79 -3.91 9.35
C GLU A 155 16.74 -4.37 8.33
N ASN A 156 16.08 -5.51 8.59
CA ASN A 156 15.42 -6.28 7.53
C ASN A 156 13.93 -6.49 7.74
N VAL A 157 13.40 -6.42 8.97
CA VAL A 157 12.01 -6.78 9.27
C VAL A 157 11.25 -5.55 9.73
N THR A 158 10.00 -5.39 9.28
CA THR A 158 9.07 -4.39 9.82
C THR A 158 7.72 -5.03 10.10
N VAL A 159 7.10 -4.59 11.20
CA VAL A 159 5.69 -4.86 11.49
C VAL A 159 4.95 -3.53 11.54
N GLY A 160 3.76 -3.47 10.95
CA GLY A 160 2.91 -2.30 10.93
C GLY A 160 1.49 -2.62 11.36
N PHE A 161 0.84 -1.62 11.95
CA PHE A 161 -0.55 -1.65 12.38
C PHE A 161 -1.22 -0.32 12.03
N GLY A 162 -2.49 -0.35 11.67
CA GLY A 162 -3.28 0.84 11.40
C GLY A 162 -4.72 0.68 11.84
N ALA A 163 -5.39 1.81 12.02
CA ALA A 163 -6.82 1.89 12.23
C ALA A 163 -7.40 3.01 11.37
N LYS A 164 -8.61 2.79 10.85
CA LYS A 164 -9.34 3.76 10.02
C LYS A 164 -10.74 3.94 10.56
N PHE A 165 -11.11 5.17 10.82
CA PHE A 165 -12.50 5.58 11.01
C PHE A 165 -13.10 5.88 9.64
N VAL A 166 -14.27 5.32 9.36
CA VAL A 166 -14.94 5.39 8.08
C VAL A 166 -16.33 6.00 8.31
N ASP A 167 -16.69 6.95 7.47
CA ASP A 167 -17.98 7.62 7.42
C ASP A 167 -18.49 7.60 5.99
N GLU A 168 -19.76 7.28 5.81
CA GLU A 168 -20.41 7.16 4.51
C GLU A 168 -21.78 7.82 4.57
N LYS A 169 -22.06 8.65 3.56
CA LYS A 169 -23.36 9.29 3.37
C LYS A 169 -23.90 8.94 2.00
N LEU A 170 -25.04 8.25 2.00
CA LEU A 170 -25.79 7.86 0.80
C LEU A 170 -27.17 8.52 0.86
N ALA A 171 -27.32 9.68 0.21
CA ALA A 171 -28.55 10.47 0.27
C ALA A 171 -28.97 10.77 1.73
N THR A 172 -29.99 10.08 2.24
CA THR A 172 -30.52 10.20 3.60
C THR A 172 -29.93 9.19 4.59
N ALA A 173 -29.26 8.14 4.11
CA ALA A 173 -28.61 7.15 4.95
C ALA A 173 -27.20 7.61 5.32
N THR A 174 -26.86 7.49 6.60
CA THR A 174 -25.50 7.68 7.09
C THR A 174 -25.03 6.40 7.77
N GLY A 175 -23.75 6.09 7.61
CA GLY A 175 -23.12 4.95 8.25
C GLY A 175 -21.70 5.29 8.70
N TRP A 176 -21.27 4.66 9.77
CA TRP A 176 -19.91 4.81 10.27
C TRP A 176 -19.34 3.49 10.78
N GLY A 177 -18.02 3.40 10.85
CA GLY A 177 -17.36 2.25 11.43
C GLY A 177 -15.87 2.47 11.66
N VAL A 178 -15.25 1.51 12.33
CA VAL A 178 -13.80 1.48 12.53
C VAL A 178 -13.27 0.15 12.02
N THR A 179 -12.20 0.19 11.24
CA THR A 179 -11.52 -1.00 10.73
C THR A 179 -10.02 -0.94 10.97
N PHE A 180 -9.33 -2.07 10.83
CA PHE A 180 -7.92 -2.22 11.18
C PHE A 180 -7.10 -2.75 10.02
N ASP A 181 -5.87 -2.26 9.94
CA ASP A 181 -4.87 -2.72 8.98
C ASP A 181 -3.69 -3.33 9.74
N GLY A 182 -3.04 -4.31 9.13
CA GLY A 182 -1.87 -4.98 9.66
C GLY A 182 -0.90 -5.35 8.55
N GLY A 183 0.38 -5.40 8.89
CA GLY A 183 1.42 -5.67 7.90
C GLY A 183 2.66 -6.30 8.51
N LEU A 184 3.29 -7.18 7.73
CA LEU A 184 4.64 -7.65 7.95
C LEU A 184 5.41 -7.48 6.66
N MET A 185 6.66 -7.04 6.77
CA MET A 185 7.56 -6.89 5.63
C MET A 185 8.96 -7.34 6.00
N MET A 186 9.62 -8.00 5.06
CA MET A 186 11.01 -8.40 5.17
C MET A 186 11.77 -7.96 3.92
N LYS A 187 12.96 -7.39 4.07
CA LYS A 187 13.88 -7.14 2.96
C LYS A 187 15.20 -7.84 3.21
N GLN A 188 15.76 -8.44 2.16
CA GLN A 188 17.05 -9.09 2.21
C GLN A 188 17.77 -8.85 0.88
N GLY A 189 18.75 -7.95 0.88
CA GLY A 189 19.43 -7.53 -0.34
C GLY A 189 18.42 -6.93 -1.34
N PRO A 190 18.40 -7.37 -2.60
CA PRO A 190 17.47 -6.83 -3.60
C PRO A 190 16.03 -7.33 -3.41
N PHE A 191 15.79 -8.37 -2.59
CA PHE A 191 14.47 -8.99 -2.47
C PHE A 191 13.67 -8.39 -1.31
N GLY A 192 12.37 -8.20 -1.55
CA GLY A 192 11.37 -7.83 -0.56
C GLY A 192 10.25 -8.87 -0.51
N LEU A 193 9.73 -9.13 0.68
CA LEU A 193 8.57 -9.96 0.94
C LEU A 193 7.62 -9.19 1.83
N GLY A 194 6.32 -9.29 1.59
CA GLY A 194 5.33 -8.64 2.42
C GLY A 194 4.05 -9.42 2.52
N ILE A 195 3.40 -9.28 3.67
CA ILE A 195 2.05 -9.77 3.95
C ILE A 195 1.29 -8.58 4.51
N ALA A 196 0.07 -8.36 4.02
CA ALA A 196 -0.80 -7.30 4.51
C ALA A 196 -2.20 -7.82 4.74
N ALA A 197 -2.85 -7.26 5.75
CA ALA A 197 -4.27 -7.36 5.99
C ALA A 197 -4.84 -5.95 6.00
N GLN A 198 -5.80 -5.66 5.14
CA GLN A 198 -6.46 -4.37 5.02
C GLN A 198 -7.92 -4.51 5.40
N ASN A 199 -8.46 -3.48 6.05
CA ASN A 199 -9.86 -3.39 6.46
C ASN A 199 -10.34 -4.64 7.22
N LEU A 200 -9.49 -5.20 8.08
CA LEU A 200 -9.77 -6.42 8.80
C LEU A 200 -10.55 -6.11 10.09
N GLY A 201 -11.69 -6.79 10.23
CA GLY A 201 -12.56 -6.61 11.39
C GLY A 201 -13.34 -5.29 11.34
N GLY A 202 -14.09 -5.04 12.42
CA GLY A 202 -15.05 -3.95 12.47
C GLY A 202 -16.27 -4.17 11.58
N GLN A 203 -17.23 -3.26 11.68
CA GLN A 203 -18.46 -3.26 10.89
C GLN A 203 -18.88 -1.81 10.60
N MET A 204 -19.52 -1.59 9.46
CA MET A 204 -20.23 -0.36 9.14
C MET A 204 -21.63 -0.43 9.74
N HIS A 205 -21.95 0.52 10.60
CA HIS A 205 -23.24 0.66 11.25
C HIS A 205 -24.07 1.75 10.58
N TYR A 206 -25.19 1.35 10.00
CA TYR A 206 -26.26 2.24 9.53
C TYR A 206 -27.44 2.14 10.49
N ALA A 207 -28.42 3.03 10.36
CA ALA A 207 -29.57 3.11 11.27
C ALA A 207 -30.25 1.76 11.58
N ASN A 208 -30.44 0.91 10.56
CA ASN A 208 -31.14 -0.38 10.70
C ASN A 208 -30.35 -1.57 10.13
N ALA A 209 -29.09 -1.39 9.76
CA ALA A 209 -28.31 -2.41 9.07
C ALA A 209 -26.84 -2.34 9.45
N VAL A 210 -26.19 -3.50 9.43
CA VAL A 210 -24.77 -3.64 9.75
C VAL A 210 -24.10 -4.43 8.63
N TYR A 211 -23.05 -3.87 8.05
CA TYR A 211 -22.31 -4.47 6.95
C TYR A 211 -20.84 -4.66 7.33
N ARG A 212 -20.20 -5.66 6.72
CA ARG A 212 -18.76 -5.86 6.88
C ARG A 212 -17.99 -4.92 5.96
N PHE A 213 -16.77 -4.58 6.34
CA PHE A 213 -15.84 -3.89 5.45
C PHE A 213 -15.28 -4.84 4.37
N PRO A 214 -14.85 -4.31 3.21
CA PRO A 214 -14.17 -5.07 2.16
C PRO A 214 -12.75 -5.40 2.63
N SER A 215 -12.65 -6.41 3.49
CA SER A 215 -11.36 -6.90 3.98
C SER A 215 -10.56 -7.52 2.85
N ASN A 216 -9.25 -7.32 2.89
CA ASN A 216 -8.32 -7.94 1.95
C ASN A 216 -7.12 -8.49 2.72
N VAL A 217 -6.71 -9.71 2.39
CA VAL A 217 -5.42 -10.26 2.82
C VAL A 217 -4.62 -10.50 1.57
N GLY A 218 -3.35 -10.09 1.57
CA GLY A 218 -2.48 -10.29 0.43
C GLY A 218 -1.06 -10.60 0.85
N ALA A 219 -0.32 -11.15 -0.10
CA ALA A 219 1.11 -11.38 0.04
C ALA A 219 1.81 -11.02 -1.26
N GLY A 220 3.03 -10.53 -1.13
CA GLY A 220 3.77 -9.97 -2.26
C GLY A 220 5.26 -10.19 -2.16
N VAL A 221 5.89 -10.23 -3.33
CA VAL A 221 7.33 -10.31 -3.50
C VAL A 221 7.79 -9.15 -4.37
N SER A 222 8.96 -8.61 -4.07
CA SER A 222 9.58 -7.59 -4.91
C SER A 222 11.05 -7.87 -5.12
N TRP A 223 11.58 -7.35 -6.21
CA TRP A 223 13.01 -7.31 -6.48
C TRP A 223 13.39 -5.90 -6.93
N THR A 224 14.45 -5.34 -6.33
CA THR A 224 14.98 -4.01 -6.64
C THR A 224 16.46 -4.12 -6.95
N ASP A 225 16.88 -3.61 -8.10
CA ASP A 225 18.28 -3.39 -8.43
C ASP A 225 18.60 -1.89 -8.36
N PRO A 226 19.31 -1.45 -7.30
CA PRO A 226 19.67 -0.05 -7.14
C PRO A 226 20.57 0.49 -8.27
N ASN A 227 21.37 -0.36 -8.92
CA ASN A 227 22.34 0.09 -9.92
C ASN A 227 21.67 0.49 -11.24
N THR A 228 20.58 -0.20 -11.59
CA THR A 228 19.81 0.07 -12.81
C THR A 228 18.57 0.92 -12.55
N GLY A 229 18.18 1.08 -11.28
CA GLY A 229 16.92 1.70 -10.88
C GLY A 229 15.69 0.85 -11.19
N LEU A 230 15.88 -0.41 -11.59
CA LEU A 230 14.80 -1.32 -11.94
C LEU A 230 14.18 -1.95 -10.69
N ARG A 231 12.85 -2.00 -10.66
CA ARG A 231 12.08 -2.64 -9.60
C ARG A 231 10.93 -3.46 -10.18
N LEU A 232 10.73 -4.64 -9.62
CA LEU A 232 9.69 -5.59 -10.00
C LEU A 232 8.89 -5.96 -8.76
N ALA A 233 7.58 -6.12 -8.90
CA ALA A 233 6.71 -6.57 -7.82
C ALA A 233 5.63 -7.52 -8.36
N VAL A 234 5.29 -8.53 -7.56
CA VAL A 234 4.16 -9.42 -7.80
C VAL A 234 3.43 -9.64 -6.49
N ASP A 235 2.13 -9.39 -6.49
CA ASP A 235 1.25 -9.56 -5.33
C ASP A 235 0.08 -10.49 -5.66
N ALA A 236 -0.35 -11.27 -4.68
CA ALA A 236 -1.60 -12.03 -4.72
C ALA A 236 -2.52 -11.51 -3.60
N ASN A 237 -3.75 -11.15 -3.96
CA ASN A 237 -4.76 -10.58 -3.07
C ASN A 237 -5.99 -11.47 -2.95
N PHE A 238 -6.51 -11.54 -1.74
CA PHE A 238 -7.66 -12.35 -1.35
C PHE A 238 -8.70 -11.44 -0.67
N PRO A 239 -9.41 -10.60 -1.44
CA PRO A 239 -10.50 -9.77 -0.93
C PRO A 239 -11.69 -10.64 -0.52
N SER A 240 -12.45 -10.20 0.48
CA SER A 240 -13.66 -10.88 0.95
C SER A 240 -14.90 -10.58 0.10
N ALA A 241 -14.89 -9.47 -0.63
CA ALA A 241 -16.04 -8.93 -1.35
C ALA A 241 -15.87 -8.85 -2.88
N TYR A 242 -14.70 -9.24 -3.40
CA TYR A 242 -14.34 -9.16 -4.81
C TYR A 242 -13.67 -10.45 -5.29
N TYR A 243 -13.42 -10.57 -6.58
CA TYR A 243 -12.57 -11.63 -7.11
C TYR A 243 -11.16 -11.50 -6.56
N ARG A 244 -10.52 -12.66 -6.40
CA ARG A 244 -9.09 -12.71 -6.07
C ARG A 244 -8.32 -12.15 -7.23
N ASP A 245 -7.21 -11.47 -6.94
CA ASP A 245 -6.41 -10.86 -7.98
C ASP A 245 -4.94 -11.15 -7.82
N VAL A 246 -4.24 -11.19 -8.95
CA VAL A 246 -2.79 -11.18 -9.02
C VAL A 246 -2.39 -9.88 -9.70
N ARG A 247 -1.40 -9.20 -9.13
CA ARG A 247 -0.89 -7.94 -9.64
C ARG A 247 0.58 -8.08 -9.93
N ALA A 248 1.02 -7.55 -11.05
CA ALA A 248 2.43 -7.44 -11.40
C ALA A 248 2.75 -6.01 -11.81
N GLY A 249 3.94 -5.53 -11.43
CA GLY A 249 4.38 -4.17 -11.73
C GLY A 249 5.88 -4.08 -11.97
N VAL A 250 6.28 -3.15 -12.82
CA VAL A 250 7.66 -2.77 -13.11
C VAL A 250 7.85 -1.26 -13.04
N GLU A 251 8.83 -0.81 -12.26
CA GLU A 251 9.25 0.57 -12.15
C GLU A 251 10.71 0.66 -12.61
N TRP A 252 11.01 1.59 -13.51
CA TRP A 252 12.38 1.94 -13.84
C TRP A 252 12.61 3.41 -13.48
N MET A 253 13.60 3.63 -12.61
CA MET A 253 14.00 4.96 -12.17
C MET A 253 15.32 5.37 -12.84
N TRP A 254 15.29 6.48 -13.57
CA TRP A 254 16.48 7.09 -14.16
C TRP A 254 16.99 8.21 -13.26
N HIS A 255 18.16 7.99 -12.65
CA HIS A 255 18.90 8.92 -11.77
C HIS A 255 18.02 9.62 -10.71
N ASP A 256 17.03 8.93 -10.16
CA ASP A 256 16.07 9.49 -9.19
C ASP A 256 15.39 10.79 -9.65
N MET A 257 15.26 10.99 -10.97
CA MET A 257 14.61 12.16 -11.58
C MET A 257 13.38 11.79 -12.39
N LEU A 258 13.43 10.65 -13.09
CA LEU A 258 12.36 10.16 -13.92
C LEU A 258 12.02 8.73 -13.53
N ALA A 259 10.74 8.41 -13.46
CA ALA A 259 10.26 7.05 -13.25
C ALA A 259 9.30 6.68 -14.38
N LEU A 260 9.53 5.53 -14.99
CA LEU A 260 8.58 4.89 -15.91
C LEU A 260 8.00 3.66 -15.23
N ARG A 261 6.68 3.49 -15.35
CA ARG A 261 5.94 2.43 -14.66
C ARG A 261 4.98 1.75 -15.61
N ALA A 262 4.89 0.44 -15.46
CA ALA A 262 3.86 -0.36 -16.07
C ALA A 262 3.42 -1.44 -15.08
N GLY A 263 2.17 -1.89 -15.20
CA GLY A 263 1.67 -2.97 -14.39
C GLY A 263 0.43 -3.60 -15.01
N TYR A 264 -0.03 -4.67 -14.37
CA TYR A 264 -1.23 -5.39 -14.76
C TYR A 264 -1.91 -5.95 -13.53
N ARG A 265 -3.22 -5.75 -13.42
CA ARG A 265 -4.09 -6.43 -12.45
C ARG A 265 -4.90 -7.49 -13.19
N ALA A 266 -4.77 -8.74 -12.74
CA ALA A 266 -5.49 -9.88 -13.28
C ALA A 266 -6.42 -10.46 -12.21
N GLU A 267 -7.73 -10.35 -12.41
CA GLU A 267 -8.70 -10.99 -11.53
C GLU A 267 -8.94 -12.46 -11.92
N MET A 268 -9.02 -13.31 -10.90
CA MET A 268 -9.21 -14.75 -11.03
C MET A 268 -10.69 -15.07 -10.86
N GLY A 269 -11.32 -15.58 -11.92
CA GLY A 269 -12.73 -16.00 -11.90
C GLY A 269 -13.66 -15.17 -12.79
N SER A 270 -13.16 -14.09 -13.37
CA SER A 270 -13.89 -13.30 -14.39
C SER A 270 -12.89 -12.83 -15.45
N ALA A 271 -13.04 -13.31 -16.69
CA ALA A 271 -12.14 -12.96 -17.79
C ALA A 271 -12.27 -11.50 -18.27
N ASN A 272 -13.39 -10.84 -17.93
CA ASN A 272 -13.74 -9.49 -18.38
C ASN A 272 -14.10 -8.58 -17.20
N ASP A 273 -13.44 -8.74 -16.05
CA ASP A 273 -13.72 -7.85 -14.91
C ASP A 273 -13.31 -6.39 -15.22
N ALA A 274 -14.14 -5.45 -14.80
CA ALA A 274 -13.90 -4.02 -14.95
C ALA A 274 -12.70 -3.51 -14.13
N LEU A 275 -12.15 -4.29 -13.20
CA LEU A 275 -10.93 -3.92 -12.47
C LEU A 275 -9.67 -4.57 -13.04
N SER A 276 -9.80 -5.56 -13.93
CA SER A 276 -8.64 -6.16 -14.61
C SER A 276 -8.12 -5.24 -15.69
N GLY A 277 -6.80 -5.21 -15.91
CA GLY A 277 -6.22 -4.53 -17.05
C GLY A 277 -4.83 -3.94 -16.82
N PRO A 278 -4.24 -3.37 -17.89
CA PRO A 278 -2.92 -2.77 -17.82
C PRO A 278 -2.96 -1.39 -17.18
N THR A 279 -1.87 -1.04 -16.52
CA THR A 279 -1.65 0.26 -15.91
C THR A 279 -0.32 0.83 -16.38
N PHE A 280 -0.27 2.14 -16.54
CA PHE A 280 0.92 2.86 -16.97
C PHE A 280 1.14 4.06 -16.08
N GLY A 281 2.38 4.51 -15.95
CA GLY A 281 2.64 5.77 -15.29
C GLY A 281 4.00 6.35 -15.56
N VAL A 282 4.09 7.65 -15.32
CA VAL A 282 5.32 8.42 -15.40
C VAL A 282 5.43 9.27 -14.13
N GLY A 283 6.62 9.37 -13.58
CA GLY A 283 6.91 10.23 -12.45
C GLY A 283 8.11 11.10 -12.75
N GLY A 284 8.04 12.38 -12.41
CA GLY A 284 9.16 13.31 -12.48
C GLY A 284 9.40 13.89 -11.10
N GLY A 285 10.66 13.91 -10.65
CA GLY A 285 11.00 14.43 -9.34
C GLY A 285 12.32 15.17 -9.28
N ARG A 286 12.39 16.10 -8.33
CA ARG A 286 13.57 16.90 -8.03
C ARG A 286 13.48 17.46 -6.61
N ASN A 287 14.59 17.43 -5.88
CA ASN A 287 14.74 18.03 -4.55
C ASN A 287 13.63 17.61 -3.56
N GLY A 288 13.40 16.30 -3.47
CA GLY A 288 12.37 15.72 -2.60
C GLY A 288 10.93 15.88 -3.10
N MET A 289 10.65 16.68 -4.14
CA MET A 289 9.33 16.81 -4.74
C MET A 289 9.18 15.88 -5.95
N TRP A 290 8.04 15.24 -6.09
CA TRP A 290 7.71 14.37 -7.22
C TRP A 290 6.28 14.62 -7.66
N MET A 291 6.08 14.67 -8.97
CA MET A 291 4.76 14.57 -9.60
C MET A 291 4.66 13.20 -10.27
N ASP A 292 3.58 12.49 -10.01
CA ASP A 292 3.32 11.19 -10.61
C ASP A 292 2.00 11.25 -11.37
N TYR A 293 1.99 10.63 -12.55
CA TYR A 293 0.79 10.42 -13.34
C TYR A 293 0.60 8.94 -13.57
N GLY A 294 -0.62 8.45 -13.34
CA GLY A 294 -1.03 7.08 -13.57
C GLY A 294 -2.22 7.03 -14.52
N TYR A 295 -2.21 6.07 -15.43
CA TYR A 295 -3.33 5.74 -16.30
C TYR A 295 -3.65 4.26 -16.17
N LEU A 296 -4.86 3.95 -15.69
CA LEU A 296 -5.33 2.59 -15.49
C LEU A 296 -6.38 2.30 -16.55
N LEU A 297 -6.16 1.28 -17.38
CA LEU A 297 -7.18 0.82 -18.32
C LEU A 297 -7.92 -0.35 -17.70
N SER A 298 -9.23 -0.22 -17.63
CA SER A 298 -10.13 -1.31 -17.29
C SER A 298 -10.31 -2.28 -18.47
N GLY A 299 -10.64 -3.53 -18.16
CA GLY A 299 -11.01 -4.56 -19.13
C GLY A 299 -12.27 -4.20 -19.93
N ASN A 300 -13.09 -3.27 -19.45
CA ASN A 300 -14.24 -2.73 -20.19
C ASN A 300 -13.86 -1.60 -21.17
N GLY A 301 -12.58 -1.19 -21.22
CA GLY A 301 -12.07 -0.13 -22.08
C GLY A 301 -12.12 1.28 -21.48
N GLU A 302 -12.66 1.46 -20.27
CA GLU A 302 -12.65 2.74 -19.57
C GLU A 302 -11.27 3.02 -18.96
N GLY A 303 -10.82 4.26 -19.08
CA GLY A 303 -9.55 4.72 -18.54
C GLY A 303 -9.73 5.60 -17.31
N GLN A 304 -8.95 5.36 -16.26
CA GLN A 304 -8.88 6.22 -15.08
C GLN A 304 -7.55 6.97 -15.06
N HIS A 305 -7.63 8.29 -14.87
CA HIS A 305 -6.48 9.15 -14.74
C HIS A 305 -6.23 9.48 -13.28
N ARG A 306 -4.97 9.39 -12.86
CA ARG A 306 -4.54 9.71 -11.49
C ARG A 306 -3.35 10.65 -11.50
N LEU A 307 -3.39 11.65 -10.65
CA LEU A 307 -2.33 12.62 -10.43
C LEU A 307 -1.87 12.52 -8.98
N GLY A 308 -0.57 12.40 -8.78
CA GLY A 308 0.05 12.31 -7.47
C GLY A 308 1.09 13.41 -7.28
N LEU A 309 1.18 13.91 -6.05
CA LEU A 309 2.25 14.78 -5.61
C LEU A 309 2.89 14.15 -4.38
N ARG A 310 4.20 13.90 -4.40
CA ARG A 310 4.96 13.42 -3.24
C ARG A 310 5.99 14.46 -2.85
N MET A 311 6.15 14.69 -1.56
CA MET A 311 7.12 15.61 -0.99
C MET A 311 7.83 14.91 0.15
N ASN A 312 9.10 14.55 -0.06
CA ASN A 312 9.99 14.08 0.99
C ASN A 312 10.64 15.31 1.64
N LEU A 313 10.07 15.77 2.76
CA LEU A 313 10.42 17.04 3.40
C LEU A 313 11.85 17.05 3.98
N GLY A 314 12.43 15.88 4.24
CA GLY A 314 13.84 15.76 4.64
C GLY A 314 14.85 16.09 3.53
N HIS A 315 14.40 16.24 2.28
CA HIS A 315 15.26 16.48 1.10
C HIS A 315 14.85 17.73 0.30
N VAL A 316 13.93 18.54 0.84
CA VAL A 316 13.51 19.79 0.19
C VAL A 316 14.61 20.83 0.38
N GLY A 317 15.30 21.16 -0.72
CA GLY A 317 16.38 22.17 -0.73
C GLY A 317 17.78 21.62 -0.97
N ASP A 318 17.94 20.29 -1.11
CA ASP A 318 19.23 19.67 -1.40
C ASP A 318 19.79 20.10 -2.78
N SER A 319 21.12 20.25 -2.85
CA SER A 319 21.84 20.61 -4.09
C SER A 319 21.98 19.42 -5.03
N PHE A 320 22.08 19.68 -6.33
CA PHE A 320 22.14 18.66 -7.39
C PHE A 320 23.18 17.55 -7.14
N GLY A 321 22.78 16.29 -7.39
CA GLY A 321 23.72 15.17 -7.57
C GLY A 321 24.18 14.44 -6.31
N GLN A 322 23.56 14.65 -5.14
CA GLN A 322 23.92 13.97 -3.89
C GLN A 322 23.04 12.77 -3.51
N HIS A 323 22.25 12.23 -4.43
CA HIS A 323 21.56 10.97 -4.18
C HIS A 323 22.45 9.82 -4.64
N ASP A 324 23.38 9.45 -3.76
CA ASP A 324 23.81 8.06 -3.73
C ASP A 324 22.57 7.22 -3.48
N THR A 325 22.39 6.18 -4.29
CA THR A 325 21.50 5.03 -4.04
C THR A 325 21.31 4.80 -2.55
N PRO A 326 20.13 4.39 -2.06
CA PRO A 326 20.02 3.91 -0.68
C PRO A 326 20.98 2.74 -0.53
N THR A 327 22.19 3.03 -0.07
CA THR A 327 23.18 2.01 0.26
C THR A 327 22.55 1.30 1.43
N LEU A 328 22.45 -0.02 1.33
CA LEU A 328 22.01 -0.90 2.42
C LEU A 328 22.97 -0.85 3.64
N VAL A 329 23.85 0.15 3.72
CA VAL A 329 24.98 0.24 4.62
C VAL A 329 25.28 1.71 4.88
N ASP A 330 24.71 2.27 5.95
CA ASP A 330 25.47 2.90 7.04
C ASP A 330 24.52 3.62 8.02
N ARG A 331 24.03 2.89 9.02
CA ARG A 331 23.82 3.52 10.33
C ARG A 331 25.22 3.74 10.91
N PRO A 332 25.55 4.93 11.46
CA PRO A 332 26.84 5.14 12.10
C PRO A 332 27.03 4.10 13.21
N LYS A 333 28.08 3.27 13.09
CA LYS A 333 28.40 2.15 14.00
C LYS A 333 28.77 2.56 15.43
N ASN A 334 28.72 3.85 15.77
CA ASN A 334 29.17 4.37 17.05
C ASN A 334 28.10 5.21 17.74
N ASP A 335 27.05 4.57 18.25
CA ASP A 335 26.25 5.12 19.35
C ASP A 335 26.53 4.27 20.62
N PRO A 336 27.17 4.81 21.68
CA PRO A 336 27.60 4.03 22.83
C PRO A 336 26.49 3.48 23.74
N ASN A 337 25.21 3.71 23.46
CA ASN A 337 24.13 3.41 24.42
C ASN A 337 23.35 2.12 24.14
N MET A 338 24.06 1.02 23.86
CA MET A 338 23.47 -0.33 23.98
C MET A 338 23.39 -0.73 25.46
N ILE A 339 22.30 -0.34 26.13
CA ILE A 339 21.93 -0.91 27.43
C ILE A 339 21.39 -2.33 27.19
N GLY A 340 22.30 -3.30 27.22
CA GLY A 340 22.01 -4.71 27.50
C GLY A 340 22.80 -5.12 28.74
N PRO A 341 22.32 -6.07 29.56
CA PRO A 341 23.04 -6.47 30.77
C PRO A 341 24.43 -7.00 30.42
N PRO A 342 25.47 -6.68 31.22
CA PRO A 342 26.85 -6.97 30.87
C PRO A 342 27.10 -8.47 30.73
N VAL A 343 27.78 -8.84 29.65
CA VAL A 343 28.27 -10.20 29.41
C VAL A 343 29.26 -10.57 30.53
N PRO A 344 29.08 -11.70 31.25
CA PRO A 344 30.03 -12.11 32.27
C PRO A 344 31.39 -12.46 31.65
N LYS A 345 32.47 -11.88 32.17
CA LYS A 345 33.84 -12.22 31.75
C LYS A 345 34.18 -13.66 32.13
N PRO A 346 34.88 -14.43 31.27
CA PRO A 346 35.32 -15.79 31.62
C PRO A 346 36.40 -15.73 32.70
N SER A 347 36.25 -16.55 33.75
CA SER A 347 37.27 -16.71 34.78
C SER A 347 38.49 -17.44 34.20
N LYS A 348 39.67 -16.83 34.35
CA LYS A 348 40.93 -17.52 34.07
C LYS A 348 41.19 -18.48 35.23
N LYS A 349 41.09 -19.79 34.97
CA LYS A 349 41.75 -20.79 35.82
C LYS A 349 43.23 -20.81 35.46
N HIS A 350 44.09 -20.73 36.47
CA HIS A 350 45.47 -21.18 36.41
C HIS A 350 45.54 -22.70 36.42
#